data_AF-A0A5F1YD74-F1
#
_entry.id   AF-A0A5F1YD74-F1
#
_cell.length_a   1.000
_cell.length_b   1.000
_cell.length_c   1.000
_cell.angle_alpha   90.00
_cell.angle_beta   90.00
_cell.angle_gamma   90.00
#
_symmetry.space_group_name_H-M   'P 1'
#
loop_
_entity.id
_entity.type
_entity.pdbx_description
1 polymer ?
#
loop_
_entity_poly.entity_id
_entity_poly.type
_entity_poly.pdbx_seq_one_letter_code
_entity_poly.pdbx_strand_id
1 'polypeptide(L)'
;MSENFTAKPKRASREEIYSMSQWIAKNNVQRLRQEIESRGKDFYGSKPLFFAASENSLLTLEYLKEIGFSPGIKDSNQNSLHYYACRDRGEADVVRYLLDHDVQPEPKDILQAACNGKIEILKLYQEYGIDLRDPNLRDGHYSLMEIAVFSGLEVVKFLFEQGLSLEDRLLPDAANLGKLDLVRYLVLERNADPNRIALKQNAVHAACVGPSHHNPSDHLEILKFLHKHGGDLNAPSDWRAGYTPLHFACMPGPQDKLPIIVYLLENGAKLDLAAPDSALSIADTKTRKAVLKHLEKTGKPVLKDPFERSFKIDPMIEFAKNALKKFALENPNALICQFVIEGAIMSMNDEFDPEYVVADWKYEGFAEFDESSGFDFPLWKEHYDSMGDENSEYTIAMKEVIEGLHRTNAFDCLNRAANFETKTIDHSY
;
A
#
# COMPACT_ATOMS: atom_id res chain seq x y z
N MET A 1 -10.05 -42.41 -42.52
CA MET A 1 -10.12 -42.23 -41.05
C MET A 1 -10.40 -40.76 -40.81
N SER A 2 -11.65 -40.38 -40.56
CA SER A 2 -12.03 -38.99 -40.27
C SER A 2 -11.78 -38.74 -38.79
N GLU A 3 -10.80 -37.91 -38.48
CA GLU A 3 -10.57 -37.41 -37.13
C GLU A 3 -11.78 -36.57 -36.70
N ASN A 4 -12.55 -37.09 -35.75
CA ASN A 4 -13.59 -36.33 -35.06
C ASN A 4 -12.93 -35.21 -34.25
N PHE A 5 -12.88 -34.00 -34.81
CA PHE A 5 -12.70 -32.77 -34.05
C PHE A 5 -13.90 -32.63 -33.10
N THR A 6 -13.78 -33.18 -31.89
CA THR A 6 -14.72 -32.91 -30.81
C THR A 6 -14.53 -31.44 -30.42
N ALA A 7 -15.55 -30.62 -30.70
CA ALA A 7 -15.58 -29.24 -30.25
C ALA A 7 -15.34 -29.22 -28.73
N LYS A 8 -14.39 -28.40 -28.26
CA LYS A 8 -14.14 -28.25 -26.82
C LYS A 8 -15.47 -27.92 -26.11
N PRO A 9 -15.82 -28.61 -25.01
CA PRO A 9 -17.06 -28.34 -24.31
C PRO A 9 -17.14 -26.86 -23.92
N LYS A 10 -18.29 -26.24 -24.19
CA LYS A 10 -18.55 -24.84 -23.85
C LYS A 10 -18.41 -24.68 -22.33
N ARG A 11 -17.46 -23.85 -21.89
CA ARG A 11 -17.27 -23.54 -20.46
C ARG A 11 -18.24 -22.46 -20.01
N ALA A 12 -18.62 -22.48 -18.74
CA ALA A 12 -19.48 -21.47 -18.13
C ALA A 12 -18.92 -20.05 -18.25
N SER A 13 -19.80 -19.08 -18.52
CA SER A 13 -19.49 -17.65 -18.48
C SER A 13 -19.33 -17.14 -17.04
N ARG A 14 -18.91 -15.87 -16.87
CA ARG A 14 -18.80 -15.25 -15.54
C ARG A 14 -20.15 -15.14 -14.84
N GLU A 15 -21.20 -14.81 -15.59
CA GLU A 15 -22.57 -14.68 -15.08
C GLU A 15 -23.14 -16.04 -14.65
N GLU A 16 -22.81 -17.11 -15.38
CA GLU A 16 -23.21 -18.48 -15.04
C GLU A 16 -22.47 -18.97 -13.78
N ILE A 17 -21.17 -18.68 -13.66
CA ILE A 17 -20.39 -18.99 -12.44
C ILE A 17 -20.92 -18.22 -11.23
N TYR A 18 -21.29 -16.94 -11.41
CA TYR A 18 -21.88 -16.14 -10.35
C TYR A 18 -23.26 -16.69 -9.93
N SER A 19 -24.11 -17.07 -10.88
CA SER A 19 -25.41 -17.67 -10.58
C SER A 19 -25.25 -18.98 -9.80
N MET A 20 -24.28 -19.80 -10.20
CA MET A 20 -23.91 -21.04 -9.51
C MET A 20 -23.44 -20.77 -8.07
N SER A 21 -22.57 -19.78 -7.85
CA SER A 21 -22.10 -19.47 -6.49
C SER A 21 -23.25 -19.00 -5.59
N GLN A 22 -24.23 -18.26 -6.12
CA GLN A 22 -25.43 -17.86 -5.38
C GLN A 22 -26.31 -19.05 -4.96
N TRP A 23 -26.40 -20.10 -5.78
CA TRP A 23 -27.14 -21.31 -5.40
C TRP A 23 -26.43 -22.06 -4.29
N ILE A 24 -25.10 -22.19 -4.38
CA ILE A 24 -24.27 -22.85 -3.37
C ILE A 24 -24.34 -22.10 -2.04
N ALA A 25 -24.20 -20.77 -2.04
CA ALA A 25 -24.33 -19.94 -0.85
C ALA A 25 -25.72 -20.05 -0.18
N LYS A 26 -26.76 -20.39 -0.94
CA LYS A 26 -28.12 -20.63 -0.45
C LYS A 26 -28.42 -22.10 -0.15
N ASN A 27 -27.40 -22.97 -0.19
CA ASN A 27 -27.54 -24.43 -0.07
C ASN A 27 -28.57 -25.05 -1.03
N ASN A 28 -28.80 -24.44 -2.20
CA ASN A 28 -29.72 -24.94 -3.23
C ASN A 28 -29.03 -25.97 -4.13
N VAL A 29 -28.71 -27.12 -3.55
CA VAL A 29 -28.01 -28.22 -4.23
C VAL A 29 -28.86 -28.80 -5.36
N GLN A 30 -30.19 -28.78 -5.24
CA GLN A 30 -31.11 -29.26 -6.28
C GLN A 30 -30.98 -28.45 -7.56
N ARG A 31 -30.84 -27.12 -7.48
CA ARG A 31 -30.64 -26.30 -8.67
C ARG A 31 -29.30 -26.56 -9.32
N LEU A 32 -28.23 -26.70 -8.52
CA LEU A 32 -26.91 -27.08 -9.03
C LEU A 32 -26.96 -28.44 -9.72
N ARG A 33 -27.64 -29.42 -9.11
CA ARG A 33 -27.83 -30.77 -9.66
C ARG A 33 -28.50 -30.73 -11.02
N GLN A 34 -29.61 -30.01 -11.17
CA GLN A 34 -30.31 -29.86 -12.46
C GLN A 34 -29.42 -29.26 -13.56
N GLU A 35 -28.60 -28.26 -13.22
CA GLU A 35 -27.69 -27.63 -14.19
C GLU A 35 -26.55 -28.56 -14.60
N ILE A 36 -25.97 -29.31 -13.65
CA ILE A 36 -24.92 -30.28 -13.95
C ILE A 36 -25.46 -31.46 -14.76
N GLU A 37 -26.66 -31.96 -14.45
CA GLU A 37 -27.32 -33.03 -15.21
C GLU A 37 -27.65 -32.59 -16.65
N SER A 38 -28.07 -31.34 -16.85
CA SER A 38 -28.43 -30.83 -18.18
C SER A 38 -27.24 -30.43 -19.05
N ARG A 39 -26.17 -29.86 -18.46
CA ARG A 39 -25.00 -29.34 -19.22
C ARG A 39 -23.76 -30.23 -19.15
N GLY A 40 -23.74 -31.21 -18.25
CA GLY A 40 -22.59 -32.07 -17.99
C GLY A 40 -21.63 -31.49 -16.94
N LYS A 41 -20.95 -32.39 -16.22
CA LYS A 41 -20.02 -32.05 -15.11
C LYS A 41 -18.84 -31.15 -15.53
N ASP A 42 -18.42 -31.22 -16.79
CA ASP A 42 -17.29 -30.45 -17.30
C ASP A 42 -17.63 -28.96 -17.55
N PHE A 43 -18.92 -28.61 -17.55
CA PHE A 43 -19.40 -27.25 -17.85
C PHE A 43 -18.86 -26.20 -16.87
N TYR A 44 -18.98 -26.47 -15.57
CA TYR A 44 -18.39 -25.65 -14.51
C TYR A 44 -16.96 -26.10 -14.17
N GLY A 45 -16.58 -27.33 -14.54
CA GLY A 45 -15.39 -28.00 -14.06
C GLY A 45 -15.45 -28.16 -12.55
N SER A 46 -14.33 -27.95 -11.86
CA SER A 46 -14.23 -28.08 -10.40
C SER A 46 -14.62 -26.84 -9.59
N LYS A 47 -15.00 -25.74 -10.25
CA LYS A 47 -15.39 -24.49 -9.56
C LYS A 47 -16.43 -24.70 -8.44
N PRO A 48 -17.47 -25.55 -8.62
CA PRO A 48 -18.44 -25.80 -7.57
C PRO A 48 -17.81 -26.25 -6.24
N LEU A 49 -16.72 -27.02 -6.25
CA LEU A 49 -16.05 -27.49 -5.03
C LEU A 49 -15.47 -26.33 -4.22
N PHE A 50 -14.76 -25.40 -4.87
CA PHE A 50 -14.13 -24.28 -4.20
C PHE A 50 -15.17 -23.32 -3.60
N PHE A 51 -16.29 -23.09 -4.30
CA PHE A 51 -17.42 -22.33 -3.75
C PHE A 51 -18.10 -23.06 -2.61
N ALA A 52 -18.31 -24.37 -2.72
CA ALA A 52 -18.89 -25.16 -1.65
C ALA A 52 -18.03 -25.12 -0.38
N ALA A 53 -16.71 -25.21 -0.53
CA ALA A 53 -15.79 -25.06 0.59
C ALA A 53 -15.83 -23.66 1.20
N SER A 54 -15.83 -22.62 0.37
CA SER A 54 -15.90 -21.22 0.82
C SER A 54 -17.20 -20.84 1.52
N GLU A 55 -18.32 -21.51 1.20
CA GLU A 55 -19.66 -21.22 1.75
C GLU A 55 -20.09 -22.24 2.82
N ASN A 56 -19.16 -23.08 3.29
CA ASN A 56 -19.44 -24.19 4.23
C ASN A 56 -20.59 -25.11 3.78
N SER A 57 -20.74 -25.35 2.47
CA SER A 57 -21.84 -26.13 1.91
C SER A 57 -21.49 -27.62 1.83
N LEU A 58 -21.60 -28.32 2.97
CA LEU A 58 -21.32 -29.76 3.05
C LEU A 58 -22.17 -30.58 2.08
N LEU A 59 -23.48 -30.29 2.00
CA LEU A 59 -24.41 -30.95 1.07
C LEU A 59 -23.97 -30.82 -0.40
N THR A 60 -23.37 -29.68 -0.77
CA THR A 60 -22.84 -29.51 -2.12
C THR A 60 -21.59 -30.37 -2.32
N LEU A 61 -20.68 -30.43 -1.35
CA LEU A 61 -19.48 -31.27 -1.44
C LEU A 61 -19.81 -32.76 -1.52
N GLU A 62 -20.78 -33.23 -0.73
CA GLU A 62 -21.26 -34.62 -0.77
C GLU A 62 -21.81 -34.96 -2.16
N TYR A 63 -22.70 -34.11 -2.70
CA TYR A 63 -23.22 -34.31 -4.06
C TYR A 63 -22.13 -34.31 -5.13
N LEU A 64 -21.17 -33.37 -5.05
CA LEU A 64 -20.08 -33.31 -6.03
C LEU A 64 -19.18 -34.55 -5.95
N LYS A 65 -18.97 -35.10 -4.75
CA LYS A 65 -18.26 -36.37 -4.57
C LYS A 65 -19.03 -37.55 -5.16
N GLU A 66 -20.35 -37.62 -4.99
CA GLU A 66 -21.20 -38.66 -5.60
C GLU A 66 -21.05 -38.74 -7.13
N ILE A 67 -20.88 -37.59 -7.79
CA ILE A 67 -20.70 -37.51 -9.24
C ILE A 67 -19.23 -37.59 -9.69
N GLY A 68 -18.32 -37.94 -8.77
CA GLY A 68 -16.93 -38.30 -9.05
C GLY A 68 -15.91 -37.17 -8.95
N PHE A 69 -16.23 -36.04 -8.34
CA PHE A 69 -15.20 -35.05 -7.99
C PHE A 69 -14.40 -35.50 -6.76
N SER A 70 -13.08 -35.35 -6.82
CA SER A 70 -12.20 -35.55 -5.65
C SER A 70 -12.26 -34.33 -4.73
N PRO A 71 -12.16 -34.48 -3.39
CA PRO A 71 -11.99 -33.36 -2.48
C PRO A 71 -10.53 -32.84 -2.41
N GLY A 72 -9.54 -33.64 -2.85
CA GLY A 72 -8.11 -33.30 -2.78
C GLY A 72 -7.58 -32.43 -3.94
N ILE A 73 -8.46 -31.78 -4.70
CA ILE A 73 -8.09 -30.96 -5.85
C ILE A 73 -7.59 -29.58 -5.39
N LYS A 74 -6.70 -29.03 -6.21
CA LYS A 74 -6.22 -27.65 -6.09
C LYS A 74 -6.66 -26.79 -7.28
N ASP A 75 -6.83 -25.48 -7.05
CA ASP A 75 -7.08 -24.52 -8.12
C ASP A 75 -5.80 -24.22 -8.93
N SER A 76 -5.87 -23.26 -9.88
CA SER A 76 -4.71 -22.86 -10.68
C SER A 76 -3.58 -22.21 -9.86
N ASN A 77 -3.89 -21.65 -8.70
CA ASN A 77 -2.94 -21.08 -7.75
C ASN A 77 -2.50 -22.10 -6.68
N GLN A 78 -2.76 -23.38 -6.93
CA GLN A 78 -2.50 -24.49 -6.02
C GLN A 78 -3.32 -24.47 -4.72
N ASN A 79 -4.36 -23.64 -4.58
CA ASN A 79 -5.17 -23.55 -3.37
C ASN A 79 -6.10 -24.76 -3.21
N SER A 80 -6.02 -25.40 -2.05
CA SER A 80 -6.81 -26.57 -1.65
C SER A 80 -8.23 -26.16 -1.24
N LEU A 81 -9.13 -27.13 -1.04
CA LEU A 81 -10.44 -26.83 -0.44
C LEU A 81 -10.33 -26.31 1.01
N HIS A 82 -9.29 -26.70 1.75
CA HIS A 82 -9.01 -26.14 3.08
C HIS A 82 -8.78 -24.63 3.01
N TYR A 83 -7.97 -24.16 2.05
CA TYR A 83 -7.73 -22.73 1.85
C TYR A 83 -9.04 -21.95 1.72
N TYR A 84 -9.98 -22.44 0.89
CA TYR A 84 -11.28 -21.80 0.69
C TYR A 84 -12.17 -21.88 1.94
N ALA A 85 -12.16 -22.99 2.66
CA ALA A 85 -12.88 -23.14 3.93
C ALA A 85 -12.33 -22.24 5.05
N CYS A 86 -11.13 -21.70 4.91
CA CYS A 86 -10.54 -20.75 5.86
C CYS A 86 -10.86 -19.28 5.55
N ARG A 87 -11.61 -18.98 4.47
CA ARG A 87 -12.03 -17.62 4.11
C ARG A 87 -13.26 -17.17 4.91
N ASP A 88 -13.66 -15.91 4.74
CA ASP A 88 -14.69 -15.22 5.52
C ASP A 88 -15.94 -16.07 5.86
N ARG A 89 -16.51 -16.79 4.90
CA ARG A 89 -17.75 -17.58 5.06
C ARG A 89 -17.53 -19.08 5.32
N GLY A 90 -16.29 -19.54 5.27
CA GLY A 90 -15.98 -20.94 5.55
C GLY A 90 -16.01 -21.21 7.06
N GLU A 91 -16.48 -22.40 7.42
CA GLU A 91 -16.63 -22.86 8.81
C GLU A 91 -16.03 -24.27 8.97
N ALA A 92 -16.08 -24.79 10.19
CA ALA A 92 -15.43 -26.03 10.55
C ALA A 92 -16.04 -27.30 9.90
N ASP A 93 -17.29 -27.28 9.43
CA ASP A 93 -17.95 -28.50 8.92
C ASP A 93 -17.28 -29.04 7.66
N VAL A 94 -17.01 -28.16 6.69
CA VAL A 94 -16.26 -28.56 5.49
C VAL A 94 -14.86 -29.02 5.86
N VAL A 95 -14.16 -28.32 6.77
CA VAL A 95 -12.82 -28.72 7.19
C VAL A 95 -12.83 -30.11 7.81
N ARG A 96 -13.83 -30.42 8.66
CA ARG A 96 -13.99 -31.73 9.28
C ARG A 96 -14.24 -32.80 8.23
N TYR A 97 -15.14 -32.52 7.29
CA TYR A 97 -15.38 -33.41 6.16
C TYR A 97 -14.12 -33.68 5.35
N LEU A 98 -13.28 -32.69 5.08
CA LEU A 98 -12.03 -32.89 4.33
C LEU A 98 -11.06 -33.79 5.11
N LEU A 99 -10.88 -33.53 6.41
CA LEU A 99 -10.01 -34.31 7.28
C LEU A 99 -10.49 -35.76 7.44
N ASP A 100 -11.81 -35.99 7.59
CA ASP A 100 -12.43 -37.32 7.65
C ASP A 100 -12.24 -38.13 6.36
N HIS A 101 -11.89 -37.46 5.27
CA HIS A 101 -11.61 -38.08 3.96
C HIS A 101 -10.12 -38.07 3.61
N ASP A 102 -9.24 -38.01 4.61
CA ASP A 102 -7.79 -38.04 4.48
C ASP A 102 -7.22 -36.90 3.61
N VAL A 103 -7.96 -35.81 3.42
CA VAL A 103 -7.45 -34.59 2.79
C VAL A 103 -6.82 -33.75 3.89
N GLN A 104 -5.49 -33.71 3.91
CA GLN A 104 -4.73 -32.95 4.90
C GLN A 104 -4.56 -31.49 4.45
N PRO A 105 -4.63 -30.51 5.37
CA PRO A 105 -4.31 -29.12 5.06
C PRO A 105 -2.82 -28.94 4.81
N GLU A 106 -2.49 -27.98 3.96
CA GLU A 106 -1.12 -27.51 3.76
C GLU A 106 -0.80 -26.34 4.71
N PRO A 107 0.49 -26.01 4.96
CA PRO A 107 0.86 -24.89 5.81
C PRO A 107 0.11 -23.59 5.49
N LYS A 108 -0.02 -23.25 4.21
CA LYS A 108 -0.75 -22.05 3.76
C LYS A 108 -2.23 -22.04 4.15
N ASP A 109 -2.87 -23.19 4.31
CA ASP A 109 -4.28 -23.30 4.69
C ASP A 109 -4.45 -22.96 6.17
N ILE A 110 -3.50 -23.42 7.00
CA ILE A 110 -3.44 -23.12 8.43
C ILE A 110 -3.14 -21.63 8.65
N LEU A 111 -2.21 -21.08 7.86
CA LEU A 111 -1.91 -19.64 7.88
C LEU A 111 -3.13 -18.80 7.46
N GLN A 112 -3.87 -19.25 6.45
CA GLN A 112 -5.12 -18.60 6.05
C GLN A 112 -6.16 -18.62 7.19
N ALA A 113 -6.30 -19.74 7.90
CA ALA A 113 -7.19 -19.83 9.07
C ALA A 113 -6.79 -18.82 10.16
N ALA A 114 -5.50 -18.70 10.47
CA ALA A 114 -5.00 -17.72 11.44
C ALA A 114 -5.22 -16.27 10.98
N CYS A 115 -4.94 -15.97 9.71
CA CYS A 115 -5.13 -14.65 9.12
C CYS A 115 -6.59 -14.16 9.16
N ASN A 116 -7.55 -15.09 9.06
CA ASN A 116 -8.99 -14.79 9.12
C ASN A 116 -9.60 -15.03 10.52
N GLY A 117 -8.78 -15.34 11.54
CA GLY A 117 -9.24 -15.55 12.91
C GLY A 117 -10.14 -16.77 13.10
N LYS A 118 -10.00 -17.80 12.25
CA LYS A 118 -10.81 -19.03 12.29
C LYS A 118 -10.32 -19.98 13.39
N ILE A 119 -10.49 -19.58 14.65
CA ILE A 119 -10.02 -20.33 15.83
C ILE A 119 -10.59 -21.75 15.86
N GLU A 120 -11.87 -21.93 15.54
CA GLU A 120 -12.50 -23.27 15.54
C GLU A 120 -11.90 -24.20 14.47
N ILE A 121 -11.48 -23.65 13.33
CA ILE A 121 -10.74 -24.41 12.32
C ILE A 121 -9.33 -24.75 12.81
N LEU A 122 -8.63 -23.83 13.48
CA LEU A 122 -7.31 -24.11 14.07
C LEU A 122 -7.37 -25.19 15.15
N LYS A 123 -8.38 -25.15 16.03
CA LYS A 123 -8.65 -26.21 17.02
C LYS A 123 -8.90 -27.55 16.34
N LEU A 124 -9.71 -27.55 15.29
CA LEU A 124 -10.00 -28.76 14.52
C LEU A 124 -8.74 -29.34 13.87
N TYR A 125 -7.85 -28.51 13.33
CA TYR A 125 -6.56 -28.99 12.84
C TYR A 125 -5.73 -29.68 13.93
N GLN A 126 -5.71 -29.13 15.14
CA GLN A 126 -5.03 -29.75 16.28
C GLN A 126 -5.67 -31.09 16.69
N GLU A 127 -7.01 -31.21 16.64
CA GLU A 127 -7.72 -32.48 16.90
C GLU A 127 -7.24 -33.60 15.97
N TYR A 128 -6.83 -33.25 14.73
CA TYR A 128 -6.28 -34.19 13.74
C TYR A 128 -4.75 -34.26 13.75
N GLY A 129 -4.11 -33.79 14.84
CA GLY A 129 -2.67 -33.98 15.09
C GLY A 129 -1.75 -32.95 14.45
N ILE A 130 -2.27 -31.82 13.95
CA ILE A 130 -1.44 -30.75 13.40
C ILE A 130 -0.85 -29.92 14.54
N ASP A 131 0.48 -29.87 14.59
CA ASP A 131 1.20 -29.05 15.57
C ASP A 131 1.30 -27.59 15.11
N LEU A 132 0.51 -26.71 15.72
CA LEU A 132 0.56 -25.26 15.46
C LEU A 132 1.89 -24.60 15.90
N ARG A 133 2.75 -25.33 16.61
CA ARG A 133 4.08 -24.87 17.03
C ARG A 133 5.15 -25.19 16.00
N ASP A 134 4.81 -25.88 14.90
CA ASP A 134 5.77 -26.22 13.86
C ASP A 134 6.39 -24.93 13.28
N PRO A 135 7.71 -24.73 13.41
CA PRO A 135 8.37 -23.53 12.89
C PRO A 135 8.31 -23.41 11.37
N ASN A 136 7.86 -24.43 10.63
CA ASN A 136 7.66 -24.37 9.18
C ASN A 136 6.28 -23.81 8.78
N LEU A 137 5.37 -23.56 9.73
CA LEU A 137 4.12 -22.83 9.48
C LEU A 137 4.41 -21.34 9.28
N ARG A 138 4.88 -20.99 8.09
CA ARG A 138 5.30 -19.64 7.70
C ARG A 138 4.94 -19.30 6.26
N ASP A 139 4.68 -18.03 5.99
CA ASP A 139 4.59 -17.47 4.64
C ASP A 139 5.75 -16.49 4.42
N GLY A 140 6.74 -16.92 3.64
CA GLY A 140 8.01 -16.21 3.50
C GLY A 140 8.69 -16.00 4.86
N HIS A 141 8.72 -14.74 5.32
CA HIS A 141 9.32 -14.37 6.60
C HIS A 141 8.31 -14.25 7.75
N TYR A 142 7.02 -14.44 7.49
CA TYR A 142 5.97 -14.29 8.50
C TYR A 142 5.64 -15.63 9.15
N SER A 143 5.75 -15.70 10.48
CA SER A 143 5.33 -16.85 11.29
C SER A 143 3.80 -16.95 11.37
N LEU A 144 3.29 -18.11 11.80
CA LEU A 144 1.87 -18.28 12.17
C LEU A 144 1.42 -17.20 13.17
N MET A 145 2.27 -16.87 14.13
CA MET A 145 1.99 -15.90 15.18
C MET A 145 1.92 -14.47 14.64
N GLU A 146 2.84 -14.09 13.76
CA GLU A 146 2.83 -12.79 13.06
C GLU A 146 1.65 -12.68 12.10
N ILE A 147 1.27 -13.77 11.43
CA ILE A 147 0.09 -13.79 10.57
C ILE A 147 -1.21 -13.60 11.36
N ALA A 148 -1.30 -14.19 12.55
CA ALA A 148 -2.44 -14.02 13.43
C ALA A 148 -2.65 -12.56 13.88
N VAL A 149 -1.59 -11.74 13.93
CA VAL A 149 -1.68 -10.31 14.24
C VAL A 149 -2.57 -9.57 13.22
N PHE A 150 -2.61 -10.00 11.94
CA PHE A 150 -3.49 -9.41 10.92
C PHE A 150 -4.97 -9.69 11.17
N SER A 151 -5.31 -10.76 11.88
CA SER A 151 -6.69 -11.03 12.31
C SER A 151 -7.06 -10.20 13.54
N GLY A 152 -6.38 -10.40 14.67
CA GLY A 152 -6.68 -9.66 15.89
C GLY A 152 -6.35 -10.40 17.18
N LEU A 153 -6.84 -9.85 18.29
CA LEU A 153 -6.48 -10.27 19.64
C LEU A 153 -6.83 -11.73 19.95
N GLU A 154 -8.02 -12.18 19.57
CA GLU A 154 -8.52 -13.50 20.01
C GLU A 154 -7.71 -14.67 19.44
N VAL A 155 -7.31 -14.62 18.16
CA VAL A 155 -6.46 -15.67 17.59
C VAL A 155 -5.04 -15.64 18.17
N VAL A 156 -4.51 -14.45 18.47
CA VAL A 156 -3.21 -14.29 19.13
C VAL A 156 -3.24 -14.86 20.54
N LYS A 157 -4.29 -14.59 21.33
CA LYS A 157 -4.51 -15.20 22.65
C LYS A 157 -4.53 -16.72 22.56
N PHE A 158 -5.34 -17.25 21.65
CA PHE A 158 -5.46 -18.68 21.42
C PHE A 158 -4.10 -19.32 21.10
N LEU A 159 -3.30 -18.73 20.21
CA LEU A 159 -1.97 -19.27 19.87
C LEU A 159 -0.99 -19.23 21.06
N PHE A 160 -1.04 -18.19 21.90
CA PHE A 160 -0.27 -18.20 23.15
C PHE A 160 -0.73 -19.30 24.12
N GLU A 161 -2.03 -19.63 24.17
CA GLU A 161 -2.54 -20.76 24.96
C GLU A 161 -2.04 -22.11 24.42
N GLN A 162 -1.76 -22.20 23.12
CA GLN A 162 -1.07 -23.36 22.50
C GLN A 162 0.45 -23.36 22.80
N GLY A 163 0.93 -22.36 23.53
CA GLY A 163 2.29 -22.23 24.02
C GLY A 163 3.29 -21.73 22.98
N LEU A 164 2.83 -21.02 21.94
CA LEU A 164 3.71 -20.23 21.09
C LEU A 164 4.37 -19.10 21.91
N SER A 165 5.61 -18.72 21.57
CA SER A 165 6.36 -17.69 22.27
C SER A 165 6.05 -16.28 21.74
N LEU A 166 6.30 -15.26 22.58
CA LEU A 166 6.28 -13.87 22.14
C LEU A 166 7.46 -13.62 21.19
N GLU A 167 7.17 -13.27 19.94
CA GLU A 167 8.18 -12.87 18.96
C GLU A 167 8.32 -11.34 18.94
N ASP A 168 9.52 -10.83 18.69
CA ASP A 168 9.84 -9.39 18.80
C ASP A 168 8.98 -8.49 17.91
N ARG A 169 8.49 -9.04 16.81
CA ARG A 169 7.74 -8.32 15.77
C ARG A 169 6.27 -8.10 16.10
N LEU A 170 5.69 -8.87 17.01
CA LEU A 170 4.25 -8.81 17.31
C LEU A 170 3.81 -7.42 17.74
N LEU A 171 4.57 -6.77 18.63
CA LEU A 171 4.18 -5.48 19.18
C LEU A 171 4.33 -4.34 18.15
N PRO A 172 5.45 -4.20 17.41
CA PRO A 172 5.54 -3.25 16.30
C PRO A 172 4.47 -3.48 15.22
N ASP A 173 4.19 -4.73 14.83
CA ASP A 173 3.19 -5.02 13.80
C ASP A 173 1.77 -4.67 14.30
N ALA A 174 1.43 -4.98 15.56
CA ALA A 174 0.14 -4.59 16.15
C ALA A 174 -0.02 -3.06 16.26
N ALA A 175 1.05 -2.34 16.62
CA ALA A 175 1.06 -0.89 16.68
C ALA A 175 0.90 -0.26 15.29
N ASN A 176 1.59 -0.82 14.28
CA ASN A 176 1.48 -0.39 12.89
C ASN A 176 0.08 -0.65 12.31
N LEU A 177 -0.61 -1.71 12.75
CA LEU A 177 -1.98 -2.01 12.30
C LEU A 177 -3.07 -1.28 13.09
N GLY A 178 -2.72 -0.40 14.03
CA GLY A 178 -3.71 0.33 14.82
C GLY A 178 -4.50 -0.54 15.81
N LYS A 179 -4.01 -1.74 16.15
CA LYS A 179 -4.74 -2.72 16.99
C LYS A 179 -4.51 -2.47 18.48
N LEU A 180 -5.12 -1.41 19.01
CA LEU A 180 -4.93 -0.98 20.40
C LEU A 180 -5.17 -2.09 21.44
N ASP A 181 -6.21 -2.91 21.27
CA ASP A 181 -6.51 -4.00 22.22
C ASP A 181 -5.41 -5.07 22.23
N LEU A 182 -4.84 -5.37 21.06
CA LEU A 182 -3.72 -6.29 20.93
C LEU A 182 -2.42 -5.70 21.51
N VAL A 183 -2.15 -4.42 21.26
CA VAL A 183 -1.02 -3.70 21.88
C VAL A 183 -1.12 -3.76 23.41
N ARG A 184 -2.30 -3.47 23.97
CA ARG A 184 -2.54 -3.53 25.42
C ARG A 184 -2.27 -4.91 25.98
N TYR A 185 -2.79 -5.94 25.32
CA TYR A 185 -2.58 -7.32 25.73
C TYR A 185 -1.10 -7.73 25.71
N LEU A 186 -0.39 -7.42 24.63
CA LEU A 186 1.03 -7.77 24.48
C LEU A 186 1.90 -7.09 25.55
N VAL A 187 1.65 -5.82 25.85
CA VAL A 187 2.43 -5.08 26.87
C VAL A 187 2.06 -5.51 28.29
N LEU A 188 0.77 -5.59 28.62
CA LEU A 188 0.32 -5.81 30.00
C LEU A 188 0.37 -7.27 30.44
N GLU A 189 0.05 -8.20 29.54
CA GLU A 189 -0.12 -9.61 29.89
C GLU A 189 1.04 -10.47 29.37
N ARG A 190 1.70 -10.05 28.29
CA ARG A 190 2.84 -10.78 27.71
C ARG A 190 4.19 -10.10 27.95
N ASN A 191 4.22 -8.96 28.65
CA ASN A 191 5.43 -8.20 28.99
C ASN A 191 6.28 -7.83 27.76
N ALA A 192 5.64 -7.55 26.63
CA ALA A 192 6.34 -7.08 25.44
C ALA A 192 6.97 -5.70 25.70
N ASP A 193 8.26 -5.57 25.43
CA ASP A 193 9.00 -4.32 25.59
C ASP A 193 8.70 -3.34 24.42
N PRO A 194 8.11 -2.17 24.69
CA PRO A 194 7.85 -1.15 23.67
C PRO A 194 9.08 -0.69 22.89
N ASN A 195 10.27 -0.83 23.47
CA ASN A 195 11.53 -0.35 22.91
C ASN A 195 12.28 -1.43 22.11
N ARG A 196 11.82 -2.68 22.12
CA ARG A 196 12.44 -3.77 21.37
C ARG A 196 12.38 -3.47 19.88
N ILE A 197 13.56 -3.41 19.25
CA ILE A 197 13.68 -3.18 17.81
C ILE A 197 13.48 -4.51 17.06
N ALA A 198 12.58 -4.49 16.09
CA ALA A 198 12.36 -5.56 15.13
C ALA A 198 12.16 -4.96 13.72
N LEU A 199 12.79 -5.54 12.70
CA LEU A 199 12.87 -4.95 11.35
C LEU A 199 13.26 -3.46 11.36
N LYS A 200 14.31 -3.11 12.11
CA LYS A 200 14.87 -1.75 12.19
C LYS A 200 14.03 -0.72 12.93
N GLN A 201 12.87 -1.06 13.49
CA GLN A 201 12.07 -0.11 14.27
C GLN A 201 11.43 -0.79 15.50
N ASN A 202 10.98 0.00 16.47
CA ASN A 202 10.23 -0.52 17.63
C ASN A 202 8.74 -0.13 17.55
N ALA A 203 7.97 -0.47 18.58
CA ALA A 203 6.53 -0.22 18.59
C ALA A 203 6.17 1.27 18.64
N VAL A 204 7.00 2.10 19.27
CA VAL A 204 6.81 3.55 19.35
C VAL A 204 6.96 4.18 17.95
N HIS A 205 7.98 3.76 17.19
CA HIS A 205 8.14 4.17 15.79
C HIS A 205 6.94 3.76 14.93
N ALA A 206 6.53 2.48 15.03
CA ALA A 206 5.41 1.94 14.28
C ALA A 206 4.09 2.68 14.55
N ALA A 207 3.84 3.07 15.80
CA ALA A 207 2.68 3.88 16.17
C ALA A 207 2.65 5.27 15.52
N CYS A 208 3.82 5.80 15.12
CA CYS A 208 3.95 7.12 14.49
C CYS A 208 3.84 7.12 12.96
N VAL A 209 3.85 5.96 12.31
CA VAL A 209 3.71 5.86 10.84
C VAL A 209 2.24 5.89 10.44
N GLY A 210 1.46 4.91 10.93
CA GLY A 210 0.05 4.70 10.57
C GLY A 210 -0.14 4.28 9.10
N PRO A 211 -0.87 3.21 8.77
CA PRO A 211 -1.19 2.88 7.39
C PRO A 211 -2.22 3.90 6.88
N SER A 212 -2.23 4.12 5.57
CA SER A 212 -3.09 5.08 4.86
C SER A 212 -4.60 4.94 5.11
N HIS A 213 -5.06 3.83 5.68
CA HIS A 213 -6.49 3.51 5.84
C HIS A 213 -6.99 3.48 7.29
N HIS A 214 -6.15 3.80 8.29
CA HIS A 214 -6.53 3.74 9.70
C HIS A 214 -6.83 5.13 10.28
N ASN A 215 -7.65 5.18 11.32
CA ASN A 215 -7.99 6.41 12.01
C ASN A 215 -6.77 6.91 12.81
N PRO A 216 -6.27 8.15 12.58
CA PRO A 216 -5.14 8.71 13.33
C PRO A 216 -5.35 8.72 14.85
N SER A 217 -6.60 8.73 15.33
CA SER A 217 -6.89 8.64 16.77
C SER A 217 -6.38 7.35 17.39
N ASP A 218 -6.50 6.22 16.68
CA ASP A 218 -6.14 4.91 17.23
C ASP A 218 -4.63 4.80 17.42
N HIS A 219 -3.87 5.33 16.45
CA HIS A 219 -2.41 5.44 16.53
C HIS A 219 -1.95 6.37 17.64
N LEU A 220 -2.63 7.51 17.83
CA LEU A 220 -2.35 8.40 18.95
C LEU A 220 -2.59 7.72 20.30
N GLU A 221 -3.68 6.96 20.45
CA GLU A 221 -3.96 6.23 21.69
C GLU A 221 -2.97 5.10 21.94
N ILE A 222 -2.51 4.41 20.88
CA ILE A 222 -1.42 3.44 20.96
C ILE A 222 -0.12 4.13 21.43
N LEU A 223 0.26 5.25 20.82
CA LEU A 223 1.47 5.98 21.19
C LEU A 223 1.44 6.43 22.65
N LYS A 224 0.31 7.02 23.08
CA LYS A 224 0.09 7.41 24.49
C LYS A 224 0.23 6.22 25.43
N PHE A 225 -0.35 5.08 25.05
CA PHE A 225 -0.28 3.86 25.83
C PHE A 225 1.16 3.34 25.93
N LEU A 226 1.87 3.19 24.81
CA LEU A 226 3.26 2.74 24.78
C LEU A 226 4.16 3.67 25.60
N HIS A 227 4.02 4.99 25.46
CA HIS A 227 4.77 5.97 26.24
C HIS A 227 4.50 5.83 27.75
N LYS A 228 3.23 5.70 28.16
CA LYS A 228 2.85 5.45 29.56
C LYS A 228 3.51 4.18 30.13
N HIS A 229 3.81 3.20 29.28
CA HIS A 229 4.42 1.93 29.64
C HIS A 229 5.92 1.85 29.29
N GLY A 230 6.61 3.00 29.22
CA GLY A 230 8.08 3.07 29.11
C GLY A 230 8.61 3.11 27.69
N GLY A 231 7.77 3.30 26.67
CA GLY A 231 8.19 3.55 25.31
C GLY A 231 8.95 4.88 25.19
N ASP A 232 10.16 4.82 24.66
CA ASP A 232 11.05 5.97 24.48
C ASP A 232 10.69 6.74 23.20
N LEU A 233 10.21 7.98 23.38
CA LEU A 233 9.84 8.89 22.30
C LEU A 233 11.05 9.43 21.52
N ASN A 234 12.27 9.15 21.99
CA ASN A 234 13.54 9.57 21.38
C ASN A 234 14.41 8.39 20.94
N ALA A 235 13.91 7.16 21.02
CA ALA A 235 14.68 5.99 20.60
C ALA A 235 15.13 6.15 19.14
N PRO A 236 16.40 5.88 18.81
CA PRO A 236 16.81 5.79 17.41
C PRO A 236 16.33 4.45 16.84
N SER A 237 15.81 4.48 15.62
CA SER A 237 15.60 3.28 14.80
C SER A 237 16.91 2.82 14.14
N ASP A 238 16.98 1.57 13.65
CA ASP A 238 18.06 1.15 12.74
C ASP A 238 17.75 1.53 11.28
N TRP A 239 16.70 2.32 11.07
CA TRP A 239 16.32 2.88 9.79
C TRP A 239 16.94 4.27 9.63
N ARG A 240 17.63 4.51 8.51
CA ARG A 240 18.20 5.80 8.07
C ARG A 240 18.78 6.65 9.21
N ALA A 241 20.10 6.69 9.38
CA ALA A 241 20.76 7.64 10.29
C ALA A 241 20.19 7.74 11.74
N GLY A 242 19.41 6.75 12.21
CA GLY A 242 18.83 6.80 13.56
C GLY A 242 17.52 7.59 13.66
N TYR A 243 16.64 7.50 12.67
CA TYR A 243 15.34 8.21 12.72
C TYR A 243 14.59 7.89 14.01
N THR A 244 14.11 8.93 14.69
CA THR A 244 13.33 8.83 15.93
C THR A 244 11.82 8.77 15.64
N PRO A 245 10.95 8.44 16.61
CA PRO A 245 9.49 8.45 16.42
C PRO A 245 8.96 9.76 15.80
N LEU A 246 9.55 10.91 16.13
CA LEU A 246 9.20 12.19 15.54
C LEU A 246 9.48 12.26 14.03
N HIS A 247 10.58 11.66 13.55
CA HIS A 247 10.87 11.60 12.11
C HIS A 247 9.81 10.79 11.36
N PHE A 248 9.39 9.64 11.91
CA PHE A 248 8.31 8.83 11.32
C PHE A 248 6.96 9.56 11.35
N ALA A 249 6.65 10.28 12.43
CA ALA A 249 5.44 11.11 12.52
C ALA A 249 5.43 12.24 11.47
N CYS A 250 6.60 12.82 11.18
CA CYS A 250 6.76 13.86 10.17
C CYS A 250 6.86 13.35 8.73
N MET A 251 6.95 12.03 8.47
CA MET A 251 6.93 11.53 7.08
C MET A 251 5.63 11.90 6.37
N PRO A 252 5.67 12.37 5.11
CA PRO A 252 4.46 12.64 4.33
C PRO A 252 3.56 11.40 4.21
N GLY A 253 2.25 11.62 4.17
CA GLY A 253 1.27 10.56 4.00
C GLY A 253 -0.16 11.12 4.00
N PRO A 254 -1.16 10.29 3.67
CA PRO A 254 -2.55 10.75 3.50
C PRO A 254 -3.26 11.10 4.82
N GLN A 255 -2.66 10.78 5.97
CA GLN A 255 -3.25 10.93 7.29
C GLN A 255 -2.78 12.23 7.97
N ASP A 256 -3.69 12.90 8.68
CA ASP A 256 -3.32 14.04 9.54
C ASP A 256 -2.61 13.55 10.80
N LYS A 257 -1.28 13.54 10.76
CA LYS A 257 -0.42 13.14 11.88
C LYS A 257 -0.09 14.28 12.84
N LEU A 258 -0.67 15.47 12.66
CA LEU A 258 -0.42 16.60 13.55
C LEU A 258 -0.69 16.28 15.04
N PRO A 259 -1.77 15.56 15.43
CA PRO A 259 -1.98 15.20 16.83
C PRO A 259 -0.87 14.31 17.43
N ILE A 260 -0.30 13.41 16.62
CA ILE A 260 0.82 12.55 17.02
C ILE A 260 2.09 13.41 17.21
N ILE A 261 2.39 14.28 16.23
CA ILE A 261 3.55 15.17 16.29
C ILE A 261 3.47 16.09 17.51
N VAL A 262 2.31 16.72 17.75
CA VAL A 262 2.07 17.59 18.90
C VAL A 262 2.28 16.81 20.21
N TYR A 263 1.70 15.61 20.32
CA TYR A 263 1.88 14.78 21.50
C TYR A 263 3.36 14.48 21.77
N LEU A 264 4.12 14.08 20.74
CA LEU A 264 5.56 13.83 20.85
C LEU A 264 6.31 15.05 21.38
N LEU A 265 6.06 16.23 20.79
CA LEU A 265 6.74 17.48 21.15
C LEU A 265 6.41 17.94 22.58
N GLU A 266 5.15 17.81 23.00
CA GLU A 266 4.69 18.15 24.36
C GLU A 266 5.26 17.17 25.41
N ASN A 267 5.62 15.95 25.00
CA ASN A 267 6.14 14.90 25.88
C ASN A 267 7.65 14.67 25.75
N GLY A 268 8.39 15.66 25.26
CA GLY A 268 9.85 15.66 25.31
C GLY A 268 10.56 14.96 24.16
N ALA A 269 9.88 14.74 23.02
CA ALA A 269 10.57 14.39 21.79
C ALA A 269 11.50 15.53 21.37
N LYS A 270 12.75 15.18 21.03
CA LYS A 270 13.78 16.13 20.63
C LYS A 270 13.51 16.59 19.20
N LEU A 271 13.45 17.90 19.03
CA LEU A 271 13.38 18.58 17.74
C LEU A 271 14.51 19.59 17.68
N ASP A 272 15.41 19.42 16.72
CA ASP A 272 16.45 20.39 16.41
C ASP A 272 16.12 21.08 15.09
N LEU A 273 15.81 22.37 15.13
CA LEU A 273 15.48 23.15 13.92
C LEU A 273 16.72 23.57 13.11
N ALA A 274 17.92 23.41 13.65
CA ALA A 274 19.17 23.73 12.97
C ALA A 274 19.79 22.51 12.25
N ALA A 275 19.35 21.30 12.60
CA ALA A 275 19.85 20.07 12.01
C ALA A 275 19.25 19.84 10.60
N PRO A 276 20.06 19.58 9.55
CA PRO A 276 19.55 19.28 8.21
C PRO A 276 18.65 18.04 8.18
N ASP A 277 18.94 17.05 9.03
CA ASP A 277 18.21 15.81 9.20
C ASP A 277 17.11 15.89 10.27
N SER A 278 16.75 17.08 10.73
CA SER A 278 15.61 17.31 11.63
C SER A 278 14.35 16.60 11.16
N ALA A 279 13.58 16.02 12.09
CA ALA A 279 12.28 15.44 11.77
C ALA A 279 11.37 16.39 10.95
N LEU A 280 11.42 17.69 11.25
CA LEU A 280 10.59 18.67 10.57
C LEU A 280 11.05 18.97 9.13
N SER A 281 12.30 18.67 8.76
CA SER A 281 12.78 18.81 7.38
C SER A 281 12.14 17.79 6.43
N ILE A 282 11.64 16.67 6.97
CA ILE A 282 10.96 15.60 6.24
C ILE A 282 9.48 15.94 6.01
N ALA A 283 8.87 16.74 6.89
CA ALA A 283 7.45 17.09 6.83
C ALA A 283 7.07 17.87 5.58
N ASP A 284 5.86 17.59 5.08
CA ASP A 284 5.23 18.43 4.06
C ASP A 284 5.02 19.86 4.56
N THR A 285 4.81 20.79 3.63
CA THR A 285 4.69 22.21 3.93
C THR A 285 3.53 22.54 4.87
N LYS A 286 2.40 21.86 4.75
CA LYS A 286 1.20 22.09 5.58
C LYS A 286 1.45 21.66 7.03
N THR A 287 1.93 20.44 7.21
CA THR A 287 2.26 19.84 8.51
C THR A 287 3.33 20.68 9.20
N ARG A 288 4.39 21.05 8.48
CA ARG A 288 5.47 21.88 9.01
C ARG A 288 5.00 23.25 9.49
N LYS A 289 4.24 23.99 8.67
CA LYS A 289 3.65 25.28 9.07
C LYS A 289 2.77 25.13 10.32
N ALA A 290 1.98 24.07 10.41
CA ALA A 290 1.13 23.80 11.58
C ALA A 290 1.96 23.52 12.85
N VAL A 291 3.03 22.73 12.74
CA VAL A 291 3.95 22.43 13.84
C VAL A 291 4.68 23.69 14.30
N LEU A 292 5.22 24.50 13.39
CA LEU A 292 5.89 25.76 13.73
C LEU A 292 4.95 26.72 14.47
N LYS A 293 3.72 26.87 14.00
CA LYS A 293 2.67 27.67 14.68
C LYS A 293 2.35 27.13 16.07
N HIS A 294 2.38 25.81 16.27
CA HIS A 294 2.20 25.22 17.59
C HIS A 294 3.40 25.52 18.51
N LEU A 295 4.63 25.48 17.99
CA LEU A 295 5.84 25.83 18.75
C LEU A 295 5.85 27.30 19.19
N GLU A 296 5.43 28.23 18.33
CA GLU A 296 5.28 29.64 18.67
C GLU A 296 4.29 29.84 19.84
N LYS A 297 3.13 29.16 19.80
CA LYS A 297 2.13 29.22 20.87
C LYS A 297 2.65 28.68 22.20
N THR A 298 3.54 27.71 22.18
CA THR A 298 4.14 27.11 23.38
C THR A 298 5.37 27.86 23.88
N GLY A 299 5.65 29.05 23.31
CA GLY A 299 6.72 29.94 23.77
C GLY A 299 8.11 29.59 23.24
N LYS A 300 8.21 28.68 22.25
CA LYS A 300 9.45 28.44 21.51
C LYS A 300 9.50 29.43 20.32
N PRO A 301 10.37 30.45 20.36
CA PRO A 301 10.43 31.43 19.28
C PRO A 301 10.88 30.76 17.98
N VAL A 302 10.04 30.81 16.95
CA VAL A 302 10.39 30.46 15.59
C VAL A 302 10.60 31.77 14.84
N LEU A 303 11.84 32.05 14.43
CA LEU A 303 12.16 33.32 13.75
C LEU A 303 11.71 33.29 12.27
N LYS A 304 11.76 32.11 11.65
CA LYS A 304 11.36 31.80 10.27
C LYS A 304 11.38 30.27 10.09
N ASP A 305 10.61 29.72 9.15
CA ASP A 305 10.70 28.30 8.78
C ASP A 305 12.09 28.00 8.18
N PRO A 306 12.96 27.24 8.87
CA PRO A 306 14.33 26.98 8.41
C PRO A 306 14.37 25.97 7.26
N PHE A 307 13.27 25.25 7.02
CA PHE A 307 13.16 24.26 5.96
C PHE A 307 12.28 24.79 4.83
N GLU A 308 11.97 26.09 4.79
CA GLU A 308 11.13 26.74 3.76
C GLU A 308 11.57 26.25 2.38
N ARG A 309 10.68 25.51 1.72
CA ARG A 309 10.90 24.99 0.38
C ARG A 309 10.39 26.02 -0.60
N SER A 310 11.09 26.19 -1.72
CA SER A 310 10.62 27.04 -2.81
C SER A 310 11.38 26.68 -4.08
N PHE A 311 10.68 26.72 -5.21
CA PHE A 311 11.33 26.73 -6.53
C PHE A 311 12.20 27.98 -6.66
N LYS A 312 13.38 27.85 -7.28
CA LYS A 312 14.26 28.98 -7.59
C LYS A 312 14.08 29.37 -9.04
N ILE A 313 13.09 30.24 -9.27
CA ILE A 313 12.58 30.59 -10.60
C ILE A 313 13.67 31.15 -11.53
N ASP A 314 14.49 32.09 -11.06
CA ASP A 314 15.55 32.69 -11.90
C ASP A 314 16.60 31.67 -12.37
N PRO A 315 17.20 30.83 -11.49
CA PRO A 315 18.03 29.70 -11.91
C PRO A 315 17.35 28.75 -12.90
N MET A 316 16.07 28.43 -12.70
CA MET A 316 15.33 27.54 -13.59
C MET A 316 15.14 28.16 -14.97
N ILE A 317 14.79 29.44 -15.06
CA ILE A 317 14.71 30.18 -16.33
C ILE A 317 16.06 30.15 -17.04
N GLU A 318 17.16 30.39 -16.32
CA GLU A 318 18.50 30.39 -16.92
C GLU A 318 18.92 29.00 -17.40
N PHE A 319 18.63 27.95 -16.64
CA PHE A 319 18.84 26.57 -17.05
C PHE A 319 18.07 26.25 -18.34
N ALA A 320 16.77 26.52 -18.36
CA ALA A 320 15.91 26.26 -19.52
C ALA A 320 16.36 27.06 -20.76
N LYS A 321 16.76 28.33 -20.61
CA LYS A 321 17.36 29.13 -21.70
C LYS A 321 18.60 28.46 -22.29
N ASN A 322 19.48 27.93 -21.45
CA ASN A 322 20.70 27.29 -21.90
C ASN A 322 20.42 25.93 -22.56
N ALA A 323 19.43 25.19 -22.06
CA ALA A 323 18.93 23.97 -22.70
C ALA A 323 18.37 24.26 -24.09
N LEU A 324 17.55 25.31 -24.26
CA LEU A 324 17.00 25.72 -25.56
C LEU A 324 18.09 26.11 -26.56
N LYS A 325 19.10 26.88 -26.13
CA LYS A 325 20.25 27.23 -27.00
C LYS A 325 21.04 26.01 -27.44
N LYS A 326 21.29 25.08 -26.50
CA LYS A 326 21.99 23.83 -26.80
C LYS A 326 21.19 23.01 -27.82
N PHE A 327 19.89 22.86 -27.59
CA PHE A 327 18.99 22.18 -28.50
C PHE A 327 19.02 22.81 -29.91
N ALA A 328 18.94 24.13 -30.02
CA ALA A 328 18.98 24.85 -31.29
C ALA A 328 20.28 24.59 -32.07
N LEU A 329 21.41 24.51 -31.36
CA LEU A 329 22.72 24.22 -31.96
C LEU A 329 22.79 22.77 -32.48
N GLU A 330 22.22 21.83 -31.73
CA GLU A 330 22.19 20.41 -32.09
C GLU A 330 21.17 20.11 -33.21
N ASN A 331 20.13 20.94 -33.34
CA ASN A 331 19.00 20.75 -34.25
C ASN A 331 18.72 22.00 -35.13
N PRO A 332 19.68 22.49 -35.92
CA PRO A 332 19.58 23.79 -36.61
C PRO A 332 18.47 23.87 -37.66
N ASN A 333 17.94 22.73 -38.11
CA ASN A 333 16.87 22.66 -39.11
C ASN A 333 15.51 22.26 -38.51
N ALA A 334 15.42 22.05 -37.20
CA ALA A 334 14.16 21.66 -36.57
C ALA A 334 13.19 22.85 -36.59
N LEU A 335 12.00 22.64 -37.17
CA LEU A 335 10.88 23.58 -37.04
C LEU A 335 10.08 23.18 -35.81
N ILE A 336 10.04 24.04 -34.80
CA ILE A 336 9.34 23.73 -33.53
C ILE A 336 7.95 24.33 -33.54
N CYS A 337 6.96 23.49 -33.23
CA CYS A 337 5.56 23.88 -33.11
C CYS A 337 5.14 24.10 -31.66
N GLN A 338 5.62 23.29 -30.73
CA GLN A 338 5.21 23.37 -29.32
C GLN A 338 6.37 23.12 -28.36
N PHE A 339 6.32 23.79 -27.21
CA PHE A 339 7.20 23.56 -26.07
C PHE A 339 6.37 23.29 -24.81
N VAL A 340 6.77 22.28 -24.05
CA VAL A 340 6.06 21.84 -22.85
C VAL A 340 7.02 21.67 -21.68
N ILE A 341 6.54 22.05 -20.50
CA ILE A 341 7.10 21.58 -19.22
C ILE A 341 6.09 20.62 -18.58
N GLU A 342 6.53 19.42 -18.27
CA GLU A 342 5.74 18.35 -17.66
C GLU A 342 6.52 17.78 -16.46
N GLY A 343 6.04 18.03 -15.26
CA GLY A 343 6.82 17.77 -14.04
C GLY A 343 8.15 18.53 -14.06
N ALA A 344 9.26 17.79 -14.04
CA ALA A 344 10.59 18.36 -14.19
C ALA A 344 11.08 18.39 -15.66
N ILE A 345 10.32 17.83 -16.60
CA ILE A 345 10.80 17.50 -17.94
C ILE A 345 10.39 18.59 -18.94
N MET A 346 11.33 18.98 -19.80
CA MET A 346 11.10 19.85 -20.95
C MET A 346 11.04 19.03 -22.23
N SER A 347 9.98 19.25 -23.02
CA SER A 347 9.72 18.54 -24.27
C SER A 347 9.38 19.51 -25.40
N MET A 348 9.71 19.14 -26.63
CA MET A 348 9.32 19.89 -27.84
C MET A 348 8.79 18.96 -28.93
N ASN A 349 7.91 19.49 -29.77
CA ASN A 349 7.42 18.79 -30.94
C ASN A 349 7.57 19.63 -32.20
N ASP A 350 7.83 18.97 -33.33
CA ASP A 350 7.84 19.59 -34.67
C ASP A 350 6.48 19.54 -35.38
N GLU A 351 5.51 18.86 -34.79
CA GLU A 351 4.11 18.86 -35.22
C GLU A 351 3.21 19.47 -34.14
N PHE A 352 2.08 20.04 -34.56
CA PHE A 352 1.10 20.59 -33.63
C PHE A 352 0.19 19.48 -33.08
N ASP A 353 0.23 19.27 -31.78
CA ASP A 353 -0.59 18.35 -31.02
C ASP A 353 -1.57 19.14 -30.12
N PRO A 354 -2.88 19.20 -30.47
CA PRO A 354 -3.86 19.94 -29.68
C PRO A 354 -4.13 19.31 -28.30
N GLU A 355 -3.88 18.01 -28.15
CA GLU A 355 -4.13 17.26 -26.92
C GLU A 355 -2.92 17.30 -25.97
N TYR A 356 -1.75 17.71 -26.48
CA TYR A 356 -0.50 17.82 -25.72
C TYR A 356 -0.09 16.48 -25.07
N VAL A 357 -0.18 15.38 -25.82
CA VAL A 357 0.20 14.04 -25.38
C VAL A 357 1.68 13.83 -25.63
N VAL A 358 2.50 14.09 -24.61
CA VAL A 358 3.97 14.18 -24.73
C VAL A 358 4.65 12.86 -25.08
N ALA A 359 4.02 11.71 -24.81
CA ALA A 359 4.63 10.36 -24.84
C ALA A 359 5.11 9.84 -26.22
N ASP A 360 4.98 10.64 -27.28
CA ASP A 360 5.46 10.34 -28.63
C ASP A 360 6.08 11.58 -29.31
N TRP A 361 6.33 12.65 -28.56
CA TRP A 361 6.90 13.88 -29.11
C TRP A 361 8.33 13.64 -29.58
N LYS A 362 8.67 14.15 -30.76
CA LYS A 362 9.97 13.89 -31.38
C LYS A 362 11.18 14.31 -30.53
N TYR A 363 11.01 15.35 -29.71
CA TYR A 363 12.02 15.83 -28.78
C TYR A 363 11.49 15.82 -27.34
N GLU A 364 10.78 14.75 -27.00
CA GLU A 364 10.41 14.46 -25.62
C GLU A 364 11.65 14.39 -24.73
N GLY A 365 11.58 15.02 -23.56
CA GLY A 365 12.61 14.92 -22.54
C GLY A 365 14.00 15.41 -22.94
N PHE A 366 14.07 16.42 -23.83
CA PHE A 366 15.37 16.94 -24.28
C PHE A 366 16.18 17.61 -23.16
N ALA A 367 15.52 18.02 -22.06
CA ALA A 367 16.16 18.49 -20.83
C ALA A 367 15.26 18.26 -19.62
N GLU A 368 15.86 18.17 -18.43
CA GLU A 368 15.16 17.93 -17.17
C GLU A 368 15.70 18.85 -16.09
N PHE A 369 14.82 19.46 -15.31
CA PHE A 369 15.18 20.23 -14.13
C PHE A 369 15.61 19.31 -12.98
N ASP A 370 16.60 19.75 -12.22
CA ASP A 370 17.02 19.10 -10.98
C ASP A 370 17.22 20.12 -9.84
N GLU A 371 17.64 19.64 -8.66
CA GLU A 371 17.94 20.50 -7.51
C GLU A 371 18.98 21.59 -7.84
N SER A 372 19.96 21.30 -8.70
CA SER A 372 21.01 22.24 -9.10
C SER A 372 20.47 23.37 -9.98
N SER A 373 19.43 23.09 -10.76
CA SER A 373 18.70 24.07 -11.56
C SER A 373 17.71 24.89 -10.75
N GLY A 374 17.46 24.54 -9.47
CA GLY A 374 16.51 25.24 -8.61
C GLY A 374 15.14 24.57 -8.47
N PHE A 375 14.98 23.35 -8.96
CA PHE A 375 13.73 22.59 -8.86
C PHE A 375 13.62 21.88 -7.51
N ASP A 376 12.44 21.95 -6.91
CA ASP A 376 12.15 21.32 -5.61
C ASP A 376 11.25 20.09 -5.83
N PHE A 377 11.87 18.91 -5.92
CA PHE A 377 11.15 17.65 -6.11
C PHE A 377 10.12 17.36 -5.01
N PRO A 378 10.41 17.61 -3.71
CA PRO A 378 9.40 17.46 -2.68
C PRO A 378 8.14 18.32 -2.90
N LEU A 379 8.27 19.60 -3.28
CA LEU A 379 7.12 20.46 -3.60
C LEU A 379 6.35 19.99 -4.83
N TRP A 380 7.06 19.53 -5.86
CA TRP A 380 6.41 18.91 -7.02
C TRP A 380 5.64 17.64 -6.62
N LYS A 381 6.21 16.81 -5.74
CA LYS A 381 5.53 15.62 -5.24
C LYS A 381 4.30 15.98 -4.40
N GLU A 382 4.38 17.02 -3.56
CA GLU A 382 3.21 17.54 -2.82
C GLU A 382 2.08 17.96 -3.79
N HIS A 383 2.42 18.60 -4.91
CA HIS A 383 1.46 18.91 -5.97
C HIS A 383 0.88 17.66 -6.64
N TYR A 384 1.73 16.70 -7.01
CA TYR A 384 1.29 15.45 -7.62
C TYR A 384 0.32 14.68 -6.71
N ASP A 385 0.66 14.54 -5.42
CA ASP A 385 -0.17 13.86 -4.42
C ASP A 385 -1.50 14.62 -4.16
N SER A 386 -1.57 15.91 -4.49
CA SER A 386 -2.81 16.72 -4.44
C SER A 386 -3.72 16.55 -5.66
N MET A 387 -3.35 15.69 -6.62
CA MET A 387 -4.04 15.50 -7.89
C MET A 387 -4.06 16.77 -8.76
N GLY A 388 -2.99 17.57 -8.70
CA GLY A 388 -2.81 18.71 -9.59
C GLY A 388 -3.55 19.98 -9.17
N ASP A 389 -3.44 20.41 -7.91
CA ASP A 389 -4.03 21.69 -7.46
C ASP A 389 -3.49 22.87 -8.30
N GLU A 390 -4.39 23.55 -9.03
CA GLU A 390 -4.03 24.68 -9.91
C GLU A 390 -3.37 25.86 -9.18
N ASN A 391 -3.50 25.91 -7.85
CA ASN A 391 -2.91 26.93 -6.98
C ASN A 391 -1.70 26.43 -6.20
N SER A 392 -1.18 25.25 -6.52
CA SER A 392 0.02 24.72 -5.86
C SER A 392 1.25 25.60 -6.14
N GLU A 393 2.26 25.49 -5.27
CA GLU A 393 3.53 26.19 -5.48
C GLU A 393 4.22 25.74 -6.78
N TYR A 394 4.04 24.48 -7.21
CA TYR A 394 4.56 23.99 -8.48
C TYR A 394 3.85 24.63 -9.68
N THR A 395 2.52 24.68 -9.69
CA THR A 395 1.78 25.25 -10.83
C THR A 395 2.08 26.75 -10.99
N ILE A 396 2.21 27.47 -9.88
CA ILE A 396 2.64 28.87 -9.88
C ILE A 396 4.06 28.99 -10.42
N ALA A 397 5.00 28.18 -9.91
CA ALA A 397 6.39 28.21 -10.35
C ALA A 397 6.57 27.91 -11.85
N MET A 398 5.90 26.88 -12.38
CA MET A 398 6.03 26.52 -13.80
C MET A 398 5.45 27.60 -14.72
N LYS A 399 4.33 28.25 -14.31
CA LYS A 399 3.80 29.42 -15.02
C LYS A 399 4.82 30.55 -15.06
N GLU A 400 5.44 30.87 -13.93
CA GLU A 400 6.46 31.92 -13.85
C GLU A 400 7.70 31.61 -14.70
N VAL A 401 8.13 30.35 -14.77
CA VAL A 401 9.23 29.91 -15.64
C VAL A 401 8.88 30.12 -17.11
N ILE A 402 7.71 29.66 -17.57
CA ILE A 402 7.25 29.87 -18.96
C ILE A 402 7.20 31.36 -19.31
N GLU A 403 6.58 32.17 -18.45
CA GLU A 403 6.54 33.62 -18.65
C GLU A 403 7.95 34.23 -18.67
N GLY A 404 8.84 33.76 -17.82
CA GLY A 404 10.25 34.17 -17.77
C GLY A 404 11.01 33.86 -19.07
N LEU A 405 10.76 32.70 -19.67
CA LEU A 405 11.34 32.34 -20.97
C LEU A 405 10.85 33.28 -22.09
N HIS A 406 9.57 33.65 -22.09
CA HIS A 406 9.04 34.65 -23.01
C HIS A 406 9.64 36.03 -22.76
N ARG A 407 9.67 36.51 -21.50
CA ARG A 407 10.25 37.81 -21.13
C ARG A 407 11.71 37.95 -21.51
N THR A 408 12.46 36.85 -21.51
CA THR A 408 13.88 36.82 -21.83
C THR A 408 14.18 36.49 -23.30
N ASN A 409 13.15 36.38 -24.14
CA ASN A 409 13.25 35.99 -25.56
C ASN A 409 14.01 34.68 -25.76
N ALA A 410 13.87 33.73 -24.81
CA ALA A 410 14.61 32.47 -24.80
C ALA A 410 14.38 31.65 -26.08
N PHE A 411 13.16 31.72 -26.64
CA PHE A 411 12.74 30.96 -27.81
C PHE A 411 13.21 31.53 -29.15
N ASP A 412 13.85 32.71 -29.19
CA ASP A 412 14.34 33.32 -30.44
C ASP A 412 15.52 32.57 -31.06
N CYS A 413 16.18 31.69 -30.30
CA CYS A 413 17.19 30.79 -30.82
C CYS A 413 16.61 29.62 -31.64
N LEU A 414 15.30 29.38 -31.56
CA LEU A 414 14.63 28.30 -32.27
C LEU A 414 14.06 28.77 -33.61
N ASN A 415 14.05 27.88 -34.60
CA ASN A 415 13.23 28.05 -35.79
C ASN A 415 11.79 27.59 -35.47
N ARG A 416 10.85 28.54 -35.40
CA ARG A 416 9.50 28.31 -34.87
C ARG A 416 8.41 28.42 -35.93
N ALA A 417 7.39 27.60 -35.81
CA ALA A 417 6.16 27.76 -36.59
C ALA A 417 5.44 29.07 -36.21
N ALA A 418 4.63 29.60 -37.11
CA ALA A 418 3.88 30.84 -36.87
C ALA A 418 2.89 30.74 -35.70
N ASN A 419 2.39 29.53 -35.44
CA ASN A 419 1.49 29.17 -34.36
C ASN A 419 2.23 28.50 -33.19
N PHE A 420 3.50 28.85 -32.94
CA PHE A 420 4.26 28.27 -31.85
C PHE A 420 3.59 28.52 -30.49
N GLU A 421 3.38 27.45 -29.73
CA GLU A 421 2.73 27.49 -28.41
C GLU A 421 3.63 26.94 -27.29
N THR A 422 3.42 27.43 -26.08
CA THR A 422 4.11 26.96 -24.87
C THR A 422 3.11 26.60 -23.80
N LYS A 423 3.29 25.47 -23.11
CA LYS A 423 2.34 25.03 -22.08
C LYS A 423 3.03 24.33 -20.90
N THR A 424 2.40 24.38 -19.74
CA THR A 424 2.71 23.49 -18.61
C THR A 424 1.65 22.40 -18.56
N ILE A 425 2.07 21.14 -18.47
CA ILE A 425 1.14 20.00 -18.38
C ILE A 425 1.24 19.41 -16.98
N ASP A 426 0.07 19.09 -16.42
CA ASP A 426 -0.08 18.25 -15.25
C ASP A 426 -0.56 16.87 -15.69
N HIS A 427 0.21 15.83 -15.40
CA HIS A 427 -0.30 14.46 -15.43
C HIS A 427 -1.19 14.24 -14.21
N SER A 428 -2.41 14.75 -14.26
CA SER A 428 -3.48 14.19 -13.45
C SER A 428 -3.94 12.91 -14.14
N TYR A 429 -3.36 11.77 -13.76
CA TYR A 429 -3.83 10.44 -14.16
C TYR A 429 -5.17 10.08 -13.51
#